data_AF-A0A7S3H8Q1-F1
#
_entry.id   AF-A0A7S3H8Q1-F1
#
_cell.length_a   1.000
_cell.length_b   1.000
_cell.length_c   1.000
_cell.angle_alpha   90.00
_cell.angle_beta   90.00
_cell.angle_gamma   90.00
#
_symmetry.space_group_name_H-M   'P 1'
#
loop_
_entity.id
_entity.type
_entity.pdbx_description
1 polymer ?
#
loop_
_entity_poly.entity_id
_entity_poly.type
_entity_poly.pdbx_seq_one_letter_code
_entity_poly.pdbx_strand_id
1 'polypeptide(L)'
;AALYLVSMRQNIEVSACDDYYCDANSVCGVRCDEIDIQEANKFAWHSAMHRFDDGNGLATGLGGWVRDNHFEMTPAEYGPGGRCIDTNSLFKVEVSFPANDQGSLISMDMKLSQHGKLCDISWSMDSYSGDPGFEHLSNSLAEGMTPVISYWKAADMLWLDGPGNGGGPCFRDDMDCGTAPLFSGFAIEDLDASTFYP
;
A
#
# COMPACT_ATOMS: atom_id res chain seq x y z
N ALA A 1 0.32 7.68 -7.52
CA ALA A 1 -0.25 6.55 -8.30
C ALA A 1 -0.56 5.46 -7.30
N ALA A 2 -1.74 4.86 -7.41
CA ALA A 2 -2.19 3.86 -6.45
C ALA A 2 -2.48 2.53 -7.13
N LEU A 3 -2.13 1.44 -6.46
CA LEU A 3 -2.62 0.09 -6.68
C LEU A 3 -3.05 -0.46 -5.32
N TYR A 4 -4.31 -0.79 -5.20
CA TYR A 4 -4.94 -1.13 -3.92
C TYR A 4 -6.08 -2.10 -4.13
N LEU A 5 -6.56 -2.68 -3.03
CA LEU A 5 -7.66 -3.63 -2.98
C LEU A 5 -8.79 -3.04 -2.16
N VAL A 6 -10.03 -3.14 -2.63
CA VAL A 6 -11.23 -2.71 -1.88
C VAL A 6 -12.30 -3.79 -1.87
N SER A 7 -13.11 -3.87 -0.82
CA SER A 7 -14.27 -4.79 -0.72
C SER A 7 -15.47 -4.33 -1.56
N MET A 8 -15.21 -3.88 -2.79
CA MET A 8 -16.19 -3.37 -3.75
C MET A 8 -17.15 -4.45 -4.25
N ARG A 9 -16.69 -5.71 -4.36
CA ARG A 9 -17.51 -6.82 -4.85
C ARG A 9 -18.67 -7.14 -3.91
N GLN A 10 -18.46 -6.94 -2.61
CA GLN A 10 -19.40 -7.17 -1.53
C GLN A 10 -20.33 -5.96 -1.34
N ASN A 11 -19.97 -4.80 -1.88
CA ASN A 11 -20.72 -3.59 -1.71
C ASN A 11 -22.02 -3.62 -2.54
N ILE A 12 -23.15 -3.44 -1.85
CA ILE A 12 -24.49 -3.35 -2.46
C ILE A 12 -25.04 -1.93 -2.49
N GLU A 13 -24.31 -0.97 -1.91
CA GLU A 13 -24.69 0.44 -1.90
C GLU A 13 -24.13 1.15 -3.13
N VAL A 14 -25.01 1.81 -3.88
CA VAL A 14 -24.57 2.68 -4.98
C VAL A 14 -23.94 3.94 -4.39
N SER A 15 -22.68 4.17 -4.76
CA SER A 15 -21.85 5.27 -4.31
C SER A 15 -22.29 6.60 -4.93
N ALA A 16 -21.79 7.71 -4.40
CA ALA A 16 -21.96 9.04 -4.97
C ALA A 16 -21.24 9.21 -6.33
N CYS A 17 -20.45 8.22 -6.75
CA CYS A 17 -19.79 8.16 -8.06
C CYS A 17 -20.60 7.36 -9.09
N ASP A 18 -21.88 7.08 -8.80
CA ASP A 18 -22.83 6.36 -9.66
C ASP A 18 -22.39 4.91 -10.00
N ASP A 19 -21.58 4.30 -9.14
CA ASP A 19 -21.10 2.92 -9.22
C ASP A 19 -21.14 2.24 -7.83
N TYR A 20 -20.47 1.09 -7.67
CA TYR A 20 -20.38 0.39 -6.37
C TYR A 20 -19.04 0.64 -5.66
N TYR A 21 -18.24 1.60 -6.11
CA TYR A 21 -16.94 1.89 -5.52
C TYR A 21 -17.08 2.33 -4.06
N CYS A 22 -16.16 1.84 -3.24
CA CYS A 22 -16.04 2.16 -1.82
C CYS A 22 -14.55 2.13 -1.45
N ASP A 23 -14.16 2.90 -0.44
CA ASP A 23 -12.82 2.91 0.16
C ASP A 23 -12.92 3.32 1.64
N ALA A 24 -11.85 3.19 2.41
CA ALA A 24 -11.90 3.48 3.85
C ALA A 24 -12.10 4.97 4.13
N ASN A 25 -11.73 5.83 3.19
CA ASN A 25 -11.87 7.29 3.29
C ASN A 25 -13.21 7.82 2.81
N SER A 26 -14.10 6.97 2.30
CA SER A 26 -15.42 7.33 1.79
C SER A 26 -15.38 8.38 0.68
N VAL A 27 -14.42 8.31 -0.26
CA VAL A 27 -14.25 9.31 -1.34
C VAL A 27 -15.53 9.43 -2.17
N CYS A 28 -16.21 8.31 -2.43
CA CYS A 28 -17.52 8.25 -3.09
C CYS A 28 -18.69 8.04 -2.12
N GLY A 29 -18.53 8.35 -0.83
CA GLY A 29 -19.62 8.32 0.15
C GLY A 29 -19.94 6.95 0.77
N VAL A 30 -19.27 5.88 0.34
CA VAL A 30 -19.43 4.51 0.90
C VAL A 30 -18.10 4.03 1.43
N ARG A 31 -18.11 3.47 2.64
CA ARG A 31 -16.93 2.91 3.30
C ARG A 31 -16.85 1.40 3.15
N CYS A 32 -15.65 0.89 2.95
CA CYS A 32 -15.35 -0.53 3.05
C CYS A 32 -13.89 -0.75 3.44
N ASP A 33 -13.54 -1.99 3.76
CA ASP A 33 -12.15 -2.35 4.03
C ASP A 33 -11.31 -2.15 2.76
N GLU A 34 -10.08 -1.70 2.96
CA GLU A 34 -9.14 -1.30 1.92
C GLU A 34 -7.71 -1.73 2.27
N ILE A 35 -6.97 -2.18 1.27
CA ILE A 35 -5.56 -2.52 1.40
C ILE A 35 -4.79 -1.80 0.30
N ASP A 36 -4.04 -0.79 0.68
CA ASP A 36 -3.14 -0.04 -0.18
C ASP A 36 -1.82 -0.80 -0.33
N ILE A 37 -1.71 -1.57 -1.42
CA ILE A 37 -0.44 -2.23 -1.78
C ILE A 37 0.61 -1.17 -2.07
N GLN A 38 0.22 -0.14 -2.83
CA GLN A 38 1.10 0.94 -3.23
C GLN A 38 0.28 2.23 -3.34
N GLU A 39 0.60 3.21 -2.52
CA GLU A 39 0.36 4.63 -2.78
C GLU A 39 1.72 5.31 -2.91
N ALA A 40 2.10 5.67 -4.13
CA ALA A 40 3.49 6.10 -4.36
C ALA A 40 3.63 7.15 -5.46
N ASN A 41 4.73 7.88 -5.37
CA ASN A 41 5.28 8.67 -6.45
C ASN A 41 6.78 8.36 -6.58
N LYS A 42 7.53 9.19 -7.32
CA LYS A 42 8.97 8.95 -7.51
C LYS A 42 9.80 9.07 -6.23
N PHE A 43 9.27 9.73 -5.21
CA PHE A 43 10.00 10.20 -4.03
C PHE A 43 9.47 9.62 -2.71
N ALA A 44 8.29 9.01 -2.74
CA ALA A 44 7.61 8.45 -1.58
C ALA A 44 6.90 7.15 -1.95
N TRP A 45 6.74 6.28 -0.96
CA TRP A 45 6.06 5.00 -1.04
C TRP A 45 5.29 4.75 0.24
N HIS A 46 4.00 4.46 0.14
CA HIS A 46 3.16 4.03 1.24
C HIS A 46 2.51 2.69 0.91
N SER A 47 2.41 1.85 1.94
CA SER A 47 1.50 0.72 1.97
C SER A 47 0.68 0.80 3.24
N ALA A 48 -0.61 0.52 3.14
CA ALA A 48 -1.53 0.67 4.25
C ALA A 48 -2.61 -0.42 4.27
N MET A 49 -3.09 -0.73 5.46
CA MET A 49 -4.21 -1.61 5.72
C MET A 49 -5.25 -0.84 6.49
N HIS A 50 -6.43 -0.71 5.89
CA HIS A 50 -7.52 0.09 6.41
C HIS A 50 -8.73 -0.78 6.71
N ARG A 51 -9.21 -0.67 7.94
CA ARG A 51 -10.55 -1.12 8.26
C ARG A 51 -11.55 -0.08 7.78
N PHE A 52 -12.76 -0.50 7.44
CA PHE A 52 -13.82 0.37 6.91
C PHE A 52 -14.14 1.59 7.78
N ASP A 53 -13.81 1.59 9.07
CA ASP A 53 -14.02 2.70 10.00
C ASP A 53 -12.72 3.36 10.51
N ASP A 54 -11.57 3.01 9.92
CA ASP A 54 -10.26 3.60 10.21
C ASP A 54 -9.56 4.04 8.91
N GLY A 55 -9.96 5.20 8.39
CA GLY A 55 -9.40 5.78 7.18
C GLY A 55 -7.92 6.17 7.28
N ASN A 56 -7.34 6.22 8.50
CA ASN A 56 -5.90 6.40 8.66
C ASN A 56 -5.13 5.07 8.58
N GLY A 57 -5.79 3.97 8.96
CA GLY A 57 -5.24 2.63 8.83
C GLY A 57 -3.99 2.36 9.68
N LEU A 58 -3.45 1.17 9.46
CA LEU A 58 -2.07 0.81 9.72
C LEU A 58 -1.26 1.14 8.46
N ALA A 59 -0.33 2.10 8.51
CA ALA A 59 0.37 2.60 7.34
C ALA A 59 1.89 2.71 7.56
N THR A 60 2.69 2.35 6.56
CA THR A 60 4.15 2.40 6.65
C THR A 60 4.81 2.71 5.30
N GLY A 61 6.10 3.06 5.32
CA GLY A 61 6.89 3.36 4.12
C GLY A 61 7.72 4.64 4.24
N LEU A 62 8.00 5.26 3.09
CA LEU A 62 8.75 6.50 2.96
C LEU A 62 7.83 7.65 2.61
N GLY A 63 7.90 8.72 3.40
CA GLY A 63 7.20 9.96 3.14
C GLY A 63 6.07 10.25 4.12
N GLY A 64 5.73 11.52 4.27
CA GLY A 64 4.55 12.01 4.95
C GLY A 64 4.27 11.34 6.30
N TRP A 65 3.03 10.92 6.50
CA TRP A 65 2.57 10.37 7.77
C TRP A 65 2.44 8.84 7.73
N VAL A 66 3.01 8.17 8.73
CA VAL A 66 2.95 6.70 8.92
C VAL A 66 2.57 6.36 10.37
N ARG A 67 2.04 5.15 10.64
CA ARG A 67 1.48 4.78 11.95
C ARG A 67 1.57 3.28 12.26
N ASP A 68 1.60 2.95 13.55
CA ASP A 68 1.44 1.63 14.19
C ASP A 68 2.50 0.55 13.87
N ASN A 69 3.15 0.57 12.70
CA ASN A 69 4.24 -0.35 12.35
C ASN A 69 5.32 0.35 11.52
N HIS A 70 6.10 1.19 12.19
CA HIS A 70 7.09 2.05 11.53
C HIS A 70 8.26 1.21 10.98
N PHE A 71 8.42 1.27 9.66
CA PHE A 71 9.57 0.75 8.95
C PHE A 71 10.35 1.93 8.35
N GLU A 72 11.65 1.97 8.58
CA GLU A 72 12.51 3.04 8.07
C GLU A 72 13.00 2.70 6.64
N MET A 73 12.26 3.16 5.64
CA MET A 73 12.74 3.31 4.27
C MET A 73 13.28 4.73 4.10
N THR A 74 14.49 4.88 3.54
CA THR A 74 15.12 6.20 3.37
C THR A 74 15.09 6.71 1.93
N PRO A 75 15.16 8.04 1.69
CA PRO A 75 15.32 8.59 0.34
C PRO A 75 16.59 8.15 -0.40
N ALA A 76 17.59 7.63 0.33
CA ALA A 76 18.79 7.05 -0.27
C ALA A 76 18.54 5.64 -0.84
N GLU A 77 17.53 4.94 -0.32
CA GLU A 77 17.14 3.59 -0.73
C GLU A 77 16.13 3.60 -1.85
N TYR A 78 15.08 4.41 -1.71
CA TYR A 78 14.00 4.56 -2.67
C TYR A 78 13.93 6.01 -3.15
N GLY A 79 14.03 6.21 -4.46
CA GLY A 79 13.92 7.52 -5.08
C GLY A 79 14.62 7.59 -6.43
N PRO A 80 14.64 8.76 -7.09
CA PRO A 80 15.40 8.91 -8.33
C PRO A 80 16.89 8.67 -8.07
N GLY A 81 17.46 7.64 -8.70
CA GLY A 81 18.85 7.23 -8.47
C GLY A 81 19.09 6.47 -7.16
N GLY A 82 18.04 6.01 -6.46
CA GLY A 82 18.14 5.28 -5.19
C GLY A 82 19.06 4.05 -5.26
N ARG A 83 19.69 3.71 -4.13
CA ARG A 83 20.68 2.61 -4.06
C ARG A 83 20.04 1.22 -4.18
N CYS A 84 18.80 1.06 -3.71
CA CYS A 84 18.04 -0.18 -3.80
C CYS A 84 16.99 -0.09 -4.90
N ILE A 85 16.21 1.00 -4.94
CA ILE A 85 15.16 1.25 -5.92
C ILE A 85 15.36 2.64 -6.55
N ASP A 86 15.80 2.64 -7.81
CA ASP A 86 15.81 3.82 -8.67
C ASP A 86 14.47 3.96 -9.39
N THR A 87 13.68 4.95 -8.97
CA THR A 87 12.33 5.21 -9.49
C THR A 87 12.31 5.80 -10.92
N ASN A 88 13.48 6.02 -11.54
CA ASN A 88 13.56 6.31 -12.98
C ASN A 88 13.60 5.05 -13.86
N SER A 89 13.64 3.87 -13.25
CA SER A 89 13.64 2.58 -13.93
C SER A 89 12.57 1.66 -13.36
N LEU A 90 12.18 0.63 -14.11
CA LEU A 90 11.22 -0.37 -13.62
C LEU A 90 11.81 -1.14 -12.43
N PHE A 91 10.96 -1.47 -11.47
CA PHE A 91 11.25 -2.33 -10.33
C PHE A 91 10.05 -3.24 -10.08
N LYS A 92 10.28 -4.35 -9.37
CA LYS A 92 9.25 -5.33 -9.02
C LYS A 92 8.69 -4.99 -7.64
N VAL A 93 7.37 -5.07 -7.53
CA VAL A 93 6.62 -4.98 -6.29
C VAL A 93 6.03 -6.36 -6.02
N GLU A 94 6.30 -6.90 -4.85
CA GLU A 94 5.74 -8.16 -4.37
C GLU A 94 5.00 -7.88 -3.06
N VAL A 95 3.76 -8.35 -2.95
CA VAL A 95 2.95 -8.32 -1.74
C VAL A 95 2.51 -9.74 -1.41
N SER A 96 2.57 -10.11 -0.14
CA SER A 96 2.12 -11.41 0.37
C SER A 96 1.16 -11.21 1.53
N PHE A 97 0.19 -12.11 1.65
CA PHE A 97 -0.81 -12.12 2.72
C PHE A 97 -0.75 -13.45 3.48
N PRO A 98 0.28 -13.68 4.32
CA PRO A 98 0.36 -14.89 5.11
C PRO A 98 -0.85 -15.07 6.03
N ALA A 99 -1.30 -16.32 6.15
CA ALA A 99 -2.35 -16.70 7.07
C ALA A 99 -1.87 -17.79 8.03
N ASN A 100 -2.42 -17.79 9.25
CA ASN A 100 -2.21 -18.87 10.21
C ASN A 100 -2.98 -20.15 9.81
N ASP A 101 -2.82 -21.21 10.60
CA ASP A 101 -3.49 -22.51 10.37
C ASP A 101 -5.03 -22.45 10.36
N GLN A 102 -5.63 -21.36 10.86
CA GLN A 102 -7.08 -21.11 10.87
C GLN A 102 -7.54 -20.28 9.66
N GLY A 103 -6.61 -19.87 8.79
CA GLY A 103 -6.90 -19.03 7.63
C GLY A 103 -7.01 -17.53 7.95
N SER A 104 -6.64 -17.10 9.16
CA SER A 104 -6.63 -15.67 9.51
C SER A 104 -5.30 -15.03 9.10
N LEU A 105 -5.38 -13.84 8.52
CA LEU A 105 -4.24 -13.00 8.16
C LEU A 105 -3.36 -12.74 9.38
N ILE A 106 -2.04 -12.86 9.21
CA ILE A 106 -1.07 -12.54 10.26
C ILE A 106 -0.21 -11.32 9.92
N SER A 107 -0.03 -11.03 8.64
CA SER A 107 0.70 -9.85 8.18
C SER A 107 0.35 -9.50 6.73
N MET A 108 0.70 -8.28 6.33
CA MET A 108 0.94 -7.93 4.94
C MET A 108 2.45 -7.74 4.75
N ASP A 109 3.06 -8.58 3.93
CA ASP A 109 4.51 -8.53 3.68
C ASP A 109 4.78 -7.92 2.31
N MET A 110 5.68 -6.95 2.29
CA MET A 110 6.04 -6.21 1.09
C MET A 110 7.50 -6.47 0.74
N LYS A 111 7.79 -6.51 -0.57
CA LYS A 111 9.14 -6.54 -1.09
C LYS A 111 9.25 -5.73 -2.38
N LEU A 112 10.20 -4.81 -2.41
CA LEU A 112 10.63 -4.08 -3.60
C LEU A 112 12.00 -4.60 -4.03
N SER A 113 12.13 -4.96 -5.30
CA SER A 113 13.39 -5.41 -5.88
C SER A 113 13.63 -4.78 -7.24
N GLN A 114 14.89 -4.51 -7.58
CA GLN A 114 15.24 -3.92 -8.87
C GLN A 114 16.46 -4.60 -9.48
N HIS A 115 16.33 -5.05 -10.73
CA HIS A 115 17.42 -5.70 -11.44
C HIS A 115 18.65 -4.79 -11.53
N GLY A 116 19.82 -5.33 -11.18
CA GLY A 116 21.10 -4.60 -11.21
C GLY A 116 21.38 -3.74 -9.98
N LYS A 117 20.49 -3.70 -8.98
CA LYS A 117 20.74 -3.06 -7.68
C LYS A 117 21.26 -4.07 -6.66
N LEU A 118 21.91 -3.58 -5.60
CA LEU A 118 22.63 -4.40 -4.63
C LEU A 118 21.78 -4.83 -3.42
N CYS A 119 20.55 -4.35 -3.33
CA CYS A 119 19.66 -4.57 -2.20
C CYS A 119 18.20 -4.53 -2.65
N ASP A 120 17.39 -5.30 -1.94
CA ASP A 120 15.93 -5.23 -1.95
C ASP A 120 15.47 -4.45 -0.71
N ILE A 121 14.24 -3.94 -0.73
CA ILE A 121 13.59 -3.33 0.44
C ILE A 121 12.41 -4.22 0.82
N SER A 122 12.37 -4.74 2.05
CA SER A 122 11.28 -5.59 2.54
C SER A 122 10.83 -5.15 3.93
N TRP A 123 9.52 -5.24 4.17
CA TRP A 123 8.92 -4.97 5.47
C TRP A 123 7.64 -5.79 5.65
N SER A 124 7.21 -5.93 6.90
CA SER A 124 5.99 -6.64 7.27
C SER A 124 5.12 -5.74 8.12
N MET A 125 3.81 -5.78 7.88
CA MET A 125 2.80 -5.10 8.67
C MET A 125 1.98 -6.16 9.43
N ASP A 126 2.41 -6.47 10.65
CA ASP A 126 1.98 -7.62 11.46
C ASP A 126 1.26 -7.24 12.77
N SER A 127 1.05 -5.94 13.00
CA SER A 127 0.41 -5.42 14.20
C SER A 127 -0.48 -4.23 13.88
N TYR A 128 -1.80 -4.41 13.99
CA TYR A 128 -2.78 -3.35 13.79
C TYR A 128 -3.56 -3.11 15.09
N SER A 129 -3.33 -1.96 15.73
CA SER A 129 -3.98 -1.60 17.00
C SER A 129 -5.52 -1.55 16.91
N GLY A 130 -6.06 -1.15 15.74
CA GLY A 130 -7.49 -1.03 15.46
C GLY A 130 -8.18 -2.33 15.03
N ASP A 131 -7.41 -3.38 14.69
CA ASP A 131 -7.93 -4.69 14.32
C ASP A 131 -6.99 -5.80 14.86
N PRO A 132 -6.96 -6.04 16.19
CA PRO A 132 -6.06 -7.03 16.77
C PRO A 132 -6.34 -8.43 16.23
N GLY A 133 -5.41 -8.97 15.44
CA GLY A 133 -5.57 -10.27 14.77
C GLY A 133 -6.17 -10.19 13.36
N PHE A 134 -6.29 -8.99 12.80
CA PHE A 134 -6.71 -8.75 11.41
C PHE A 134 -8.06 -9.41 11.08
N GLU A 135 -9.04 -9.41 11.98
CA GLU A 135 -10.29 -10.17 11.80
C GLU A 135 -11.07 -9.65 10.58
N HIS A 136 -11.21 -8.33 10.46
CA HIS A 136 -11.96 -7.71 9.36
C HIS A 136 -11.25 -7.92 8.02
N LEU A 137 -9.95 -7.64 7.99
CA LEU A 137 -9.15 -7.79 6.78
C LEU A 137 -9.01 -9.25 6.34
N SER A 138 -8.97 -10.19 7.27
CA SER A 138 -9.03 -11.63 6.98
C SER A 138 -10.32 -11.99 6.24
N ASN A 139 -11.46 -11.52 6.74
CA ASN A 139 -12.76 -11.80 6.13
C ASN A 139 -12.87 -11.16 4.73
N SER A 140 -12.48 -9.90 4.59
CA SER A 140 -12.49 -9.19 3.32
C SER A 140 -11.61 -9.85 2.26
N LEU A 141 -10.39 -10.28 2.61
CA LEU A 141 -9.52 -11.05 1.71
C LEU A 141 -10.12 -12.41 1.34
N ALA A 142 -10.70 -13.14 2.30
CA ALA A 142 -11.32 -14.44 2.07
C ALA A 142 -12.55 -14.38 1.16
N GLU A 143 -13.36 -13.32 1.27
CA GLU A 143 -14.50 -13.06 0.39
C GLU A 143 -14.07 -12.57 -1.01
N GLY A 144 -12.84 -12.06 -1.11
CA GLY A 144 -12.19 -11.60 -2.33
C GLY A 144 -12.39 -10.12 -2.58
N MET A 145 -11.30 -9.36 -2.56
CA MET A 145 -11.28 -7.91 -2.81
C MET A 145 -11.06 -7.61 -4.29
N THR A 146 -11.44 -6.40 -4.72
CA THR A 146 -11.27 -5.95 -6.11
C THR A 146 -10.01 -5.08 -6.25
N PRO A 147 -9.10 -5.39 -7.19
CA PRO A 147 -7.96 -4.52 -7.46
C PRO A 147 -8.39 -3.25 -8.18
N VAL A 148 -7.89 -2.11 -7.71
CA VAL A 148 -8.11 -0.79 -8.28
C VAL A 148 -6.75 -0.14 -8.58
N ILE A 149 -6.64 0.45 -9.77
CA ILE A 149 -5.45 1.19 -10.20
C ILE A 149 -5.89 2.61 -10.50
N SER A 150 -5.24 3.59 -9.88
CA SER A 150 -5.57 4.99 -10.08
C SER A 150 -4.32 5.87 -10.23
N TYR A 151 -4.50 7.00 -10.92
CA TYR A 151 -3.48 8.03 -11.02
C TYR A 151 -4.13 9.38 -10.86
N TRP A 152 -3.79 10.05 -9.76
CA TRP A 152 -4.41 11.28 -9.33
C TRP A 152 -3.37 12.20 -8.67
N LYS A 153 -3.78 13.45 -8.47
CA LYS A 153 -3.05 14.48 -7.73
C LYS A 153 -4.03 15.34 -6.97
N ALA A 154 -3.60 15.86 -5.83
CA ALA A 154 -4.30 16.90 -5.09
C ALA A 154 -3.34 18.04 -4.73
N ALA A 155 -3.88 19.10 -4.13
CA ALA A 155 -3.09 20.28 -3.74
C ALA A 155 -2.42 20.12 -2.36
N ASP A 156 -2.65 18.99 -1.70
CA ASP A 156 -2.33 18.69 -0.32
C ASP A 156 -1.78 17.25 -0.17
N MET A 157 -0.85 16.86 -1.02
CA MET A 157 -0.26 15.50 -1.05
C MET A 157 0.91 15.32 -0.06
N LEU A 158 1.21 16.31 0.79
CA LEU A 158 2.27 16.20 1.80
C LEU A 158 2.05 15.10 2.85
N TRP A 159 0.83 14.57 2.98
CA TRP A 159 0.57 13.38 3.80
C TRP A 159 1.26 12.12 3.22
N LEU A 160 1.54 12.11 1.91
CA LEU A 160 2.22 11.03 1.20
C LEU A 160 3.73 11.29 1.14
N ASP A 161 4.15 12.46 0.64
CA ASP A 161 5.57 12.71 0.29
C ASP A 161 6.25 13.83 1.08
N GLY A 162 5.52 14.41 2.04
CA GLY A 162 6.01 15.44 2.94
C GLY A 162 7.06 14.93 3.93
N PRO A 163 7.72 15.82 4.71
CA PRO A 163 8.70 15.40 5.69
C PRO A 163 8.12 14.46 6.75
N GLY A 164 6.94 14.81 7.30
CA GLY A 164 6.20 14.06 8.33
C GLY A 164 7.05 13.23 9.29
N ASN A 165 6.56 12.05 9.70
CA ASN A 165 7.35 11.06 10.46
C ASN A 165 7.87 9.92 9.57
N GLY A 166 7.44 9.86 8.30
CA GLY A 166 7.95 8.94 7.29
C GLY A 166 9.15 9.48 6.51
N GLY A 167 9.57 10.74 6.69
CA GLY A 167 10.85 11.26 6.18
C GLY A 167 10.89 11.66 4.70
N GLY A 168 9.77 12.12 4.14
CA GLY A 168 9.68 12.45 2.71
C GLY A 168 10.41 13.75 2.33
N PRO A 169 10.84 13.88 1.06
CA PRO A 169 11.67 15.01 0.64
C PRO A 169 10.87 16.26 0.24
N CYS A 170 9.54 16.18 0.09
CA CYS A 170 8.73 17.29 -0.42
C CYS A 170 8.37 18.26 0.70
N PHE A 171 8.86 19.51 0.67
CA PHE A 171 8.41 20.53 1.63
C PHE A 171 7.15 21.28 1.15
N ARG A 172 6.78 21.11 -0.13
CA ARG A 172 5.66 21.74 -0.81
C ARG A 172 5.15 20.80 -1.91
N ASP A 173 3.86 20.89 -2.23
CA ASP A 173 3.20 20.15 -3.32
C ASP A 173 3.48 20.80 -4.70
N ASP A 174 4.76 20.99 -5.05
CA ASP A 174 5.20 21.60 -6.31
C ASP A 174 6.20 20.75 -7.11
N MET A 175 6.45 19.51 -6.68
CA MET A 175 7.36 18.57 -7.34
C MET A 175 6.72 17.87 -8.55
N ASP A 176 7.48 17.77 -9.64
CA ASP A 176 7.08 16.99 -10.82
C ASP A 176 7.38 15.49 -10.61
N CYS A 177 6.32 14.69 -10.51
CA CYS A 177 6.39 13.24 -10.33
C CYS A 177 6.29 12.46 -11.65
N GLY A 178 6.27 13.14 -12.81
CA GLY A 178 6.07 12.55 -14.13
C GLY A 178 4.61 12.60 -14.58
N THR A 179 4.35 12.08 -15.79
CA THR A 179 3.05 12.25 -16.49
C THR A 179 2.14 11.03 -16.44
N ALA A 180 2.67 9.83 -16.25
CA ALA A 180 1.90 8.59 -16.11
C ALA A 180 2.72 7.46 -15.46
N PRO A 181 2.11 6.61 -14.63
CA PRO A 181 2.71 5.36 -14.18
C PRO A 181 2.53 4.25 -15.22
N LEU A 182 3.37 3.22 -15.16
CA LEU A 182 3.19 1.95 -15.87
C LEU A 182 3.14 0.82 -14.84
N PHE A 183 2.02 0.09 -14.80
CA PHE A 183 1.90 -1.16 -14.07
C PHE A 183 1.85 -2.31 -15.08
N SER A 184 2.68 -3.34 -14.88
CA SER A 184 2.77 -4.48 -15.80
C SER A 184 3.32 -5.71 -15.09
N GLY A 185 3.16 -6.88 -15.70
CA GLY A 185 3.68 -8.13 -15.13
C GLY A 185 2.91 -8.64 -13.92
N PHE A 186 1.60 -8.34 -13.85
CA PHE A 186 0.73 -8.83 -12.78
C PHE A 186 0.69 -10.36 -12.76
N ALA A 187 0.88 -10.93 -11.58
CA ALA A 187 0.75 -12.34 -11.29
C ALA A 187 0.16 -12.51 -9.88
N ILE A 188 -0.57 -13.58 -9.67
CA ILE A 188 -1.04 -14.04 -8.36
C ILE A 188 -0.59 -15.49 -8.25
N GLU A 189 0.10 -15.80 -7.16
CA GLU A 189 0.74 -17.08 -6.92
C GLU A 189 0.49 -17.49 -5.46
N ASP A 190 0.44 -18.80 -5.20
CA ASP A 190 0.37 -19.31 -3.84
C ASP A 190 1.69 -19.03 -3.10
N LEU A 191 1.63 -18.78 -1.80
CA LEU A 191 2.83 -18.68 -0.98
C LEU A 191 3.50 -20.06 -0.86
N ASP A 192 4.78 -20.15 -1.23
CA ASP A 192 5.53 -21.39 -1.10
C ASP A 192 5.58 -21.82 0.38
N ALA A 193 5.14 -23.05 0.67
CA ALA A 193 5.15 -23.61 2.02
C ALA A 193 6.58 -23.71 2.64
N SER A 194 7.63 -23.54 1.83
CA SER A 194 9.03 -23.57 2.26
C SER A 194 9.62 -22.24 2.71
N THR A 195 8.92 -21.11 2.56
CA THR A 195 9.36 -19.81 3.09
C THR A 195 8.91 -19.56 4.53
N PHE A 196 8.12 -20.47 5.10
CA PHE A 196 7.77 -20.47 6.52
C PHE A 196 8.61 -21.52 7.26
N TYR A 197 9.50 -21.06 8.14
CA TYR A 197 9.85 -21.60 9.47
C TYR A 197 11.31 -21.29 9.85
N PRO A 198 11.63 -20.99 11.13
CA PRO A 198 10.82 -20.46 12.22
C PRO A 198 11.25 -19.05 12.68
#